data_AF-A0A374UJK4-F1
#
_entry.id   AF-A0A374UJK4-F1
#
_cell.length_a   1.000
_cell.length_b   1.000
_cell.length_c   1.000
_cell.angle_alpha   90.00
_cell.angle_beta   90.00
_cell.angle_gamma   90.00
#
_symmetry.space_group_name_H-M   'P 1'
#
loop_
_entity.id
_entity.type
_entity.pdbx_description
1 polymer ?
#
loop_
_entity_poly.entity_id
_entity_poly.type
_entity_poly.pdbx_seq_one_letter_code
_entity_poly.pdbx_strand_id
1 'polypeptide(L)'
;MTFFDTVKGTVNTAADTISNVTQNIVEKNRTNAKLNRLRLIMKCESELMNRAYIALGKSFYENAKKGESVSEDQQKKLFEVIENSKAKIAKARECYRQIVDNSNDVFYGTPETQPKPEFKNDEVVDITVACSNENEYKSSPFEAQTEQKEEVAAEQPKTAEEVKAEEKDSVDKEMEALKAYVNKLSQRDAKDESLDADTETDDTELF
;
A
#
# COMPACT_ATOMS: atom_id res chain seq x y z
N MET A 1 58.14 25.52 -6.91
CA MET A 1 57.15 25.30 -7.98
C MET A 1 56.09 24.24 -7.61
N THR A 2 56.00 23.74 -6.38
CA THR A 2 55.15 22.56 -6.05
C THR A 2 53.83 22.89 -5.32
N PHE A 3 53.80 23.92 -4.47
CA PHE A 3 52.61 24.26 -3.67
C PHE A 3 51.40 24.71 -4.50
N PHE A 4 51.63 25.44 -5.59
CA PHE A 4 50.56 25.97 -6.43
C PHE A 4 49.86 24.86 -7.25
N ASP A 5 50.60 23.81 -7.63
CA ASP A 5 50.05 22.66 -8.34
C ASP A 5 49.25 21.73 -7.40
N THR A 6 49.68 21.58 -6.13
CA THR A 6 48.91 20.85 -5.12
C THR A 6 47.56 21.53 -4.82
N VAL A 7 47.54 22.87 -4.72
CA VAL A 7 46.30 23.63 -4.46
C VAL A 7 45.37 23.62 -5.68
N LYS A 8 45.91 23.68 -6.91
CA LYS A 8 45.11 23.51 -8.13
C LYS A 8 44.51 22.09 -8.23
N GLY A 9 45.29 21.07 -7.86
CA GLY A 9 44.83 19.68 -7.84
C GLY A 9 43.68 19.45 -6.85
N THR A 10 43.78 19.98 -5.62
CA THR A 10 42.71 19.83 -4.61
C THR A 10 41.45 20.62 -4.96
N VAL A 11 41.56 21.80 -5.57
CA VAL A 11 40.40 22.59 -6.01
C VAL A 11 39.68 21.91 -7.18
N ASN A 12 40.41 21.33 -8.15
CA ASN A 12 39.79 20.58 -9.25
C ASN A 12 39.05 19.34 -8.75
N THR A 13 39.65 18.55 -7.84
CA THR A 13 38.98 17.40 -7.23
C THR A 13 37.74 17.78 -6.43
N ALA A 14 37.79 18.88 -5.66
CA ALA A 14 36.63 19.38 -4.94
C ALA A 14 35.52 19.88 -5.88
N ALA A 15 35.89 20.57 -6.96
CA ALA A 15 34.94 21.05 -7.98
C ALA A 15 34.24 19.89 -8.70
N ASP A 16 34.98 18.84 -9.07
CA ASP A 16 34.43 17.64 -9.69
C ASP A 16 33.49 16.87 -8.74
N THR A 17 33.84 16.82 -7.45
CA THR A 17 32.98 16.19 -6.43
C THR A 17 31.68 16.96 -6.25
N ILE A 18 31.72 18.29 -6.22
CA ILE A 18 30.52 19.14 -6.11
C ILE A 18 29.66 19.05 -7.38
N SER A 19 30.29 19.00 -8.55
CA SER A 19 29.61 18.78 -9.84
C SER A 19 28.88 17.43 -9.86
N ASN A 20 29.53 16.36 -9.38
CA ASN A 20 28.91 15.05 -9.29
C ASN A 20 27.76 15.01 -8.27
N VAL A 21 27.90 15.68 -7.12
CA VAL A 21 26.82 15.75 -6.11
C VAL A 21 25.60 16.50 -6.65
N THR A 22 25.81 17.60 -7.36
CA THR A 22 24.71 18.38 -7.95
C THR A 22 24.00 17.63 -9.07
N GLN A 23 24.73 16.93 -9.94
CA GLN A 23 24.16 16.04 -10.96
C GLN A 23 23.33 14.90 -10.32
N ASN A 24 23.85 14.27 -9.26
CA ASN A 24 23.12 13.23 -8.51
C ASN A 24 21.82 13.72 -7.89
N ILE A 25 21.78 14.95 -7.35
CA ILE A 25 20.56 15.54 -6.78
C ILE A 25 19.50 15.76 -7.87
N VAL A 26 19.91 16.28 -9.03
CA VAL A 26 19.01 16.50 -10.18
C VAL A 26 18.47 15.17 -10.72
N GLU A 27 19.32 14.15 -10.82
CA GLU A 27 18.92 12.81 -11.24
C GLU A 27 17.95 12.16 -10.24
N LYS A 28 18.21 12.27 -8.92
CA LYS A 28 17.28 11.82 -7.87
C LYS A 28 15.94 12.56 -7.93
N ASN A 29 15.94 13.85 -8.23
CA ASN A 29 14.69 14.59 -8.42
C ASN A 29 13.91 14.07 -9.63
N ARG A 30 14.60 13.84 -10.75
CA ARG A 30 14.00 13.29 -11.98
C ARG A 30 13.44 11.88 -11.79
N THR A 31 14.13 11.00 -11.07
CA THR A 31 13.63 9.65 -10.77
C THR A 31 12.45 9.71 -9.81
N ASN A 32 12.50 10.55 -8.76
CA ASN A 32 11.37 10.75 -7.86
C ASN A 32 10.12 11.30 -8.57
N ALA A 33 10.29 12.24 -9.52
CA ALA A 33 9.18 12.73 -10.34
C ALA A 33 8.55 11.60 -11.18
N LYS A 34 9.37 10.71 -11.77
CA LYS A 34 8.87 9.52 -12.47
C LYS A 34 8.11 8.57 -11.55
N LEU A 35 8.62 8.31 -10.34
CA LEU A 35 7.95 7.46 -9.35
C LEU A 35 6.60 8.04 -8.90
N ASN A 36 6.54 9.36 -8.66
CA ASN A 36 5.29 10.03 -8.32
C ASN A 36 4.26 9.96 -9.45
N ARG A 37 4.70 10.12 -10.70
CA ARG A 37 3.83 9.92 -11.87
C ARG A 37 3.31 8.49 -11.96
N LEU A 38 4.16 7.48 -11.71
CA LEU A 38 3.74 6.08 -11.69
C LEU A 38 2.72 5.80 -10.58
N ARG A 39 2.95 6.33 -9.37
CA ARG A 39 1.98 6.23 -8.26
C ARG A 39 0.64 6.85 -8.62
N LEU A 40 0.64 8.01 -9.28
CA LEU A 40 -0.57 8.67 -9.75
C LEU A 40 -1.31 7.79 -10.77
N ILE A 41 -0.60 7.26 -11.78
CA ILE A 41 -1.20 6.37 -12.78
C ILE A 41 -1.84 5.16 -12.11
N MET A 42 -1.13 4.51 -11.18
CA MET A 42 -1.65 3.35 -10.45
C MET A 42 -2.93 3.68 -9.67
N LYS A 43 -2.99 4.85 -9.01
CA LYS A 43 -4.20 5.32 -8.32
C LYS A 43 -5.34 5.59 -9.29
N CYS A 44 -5.12 6.40 -10.32
CA CYS A 44 -6.14 6.75 -11.31
C CYS A 44 -6.72 5.49 -11.99
N GLU A 45 -5.87 4.56 -12.38
CA GLU A 45 -6.32 3.34 -13.06
C GLU A 45 -7.03 2.39 -12.08
N SER A 46 -6.64 2.37 -10.80
CA SER A 46 -7.37 1.60 -9.77
C SER A 46 -8.75 2.18 -9.49
N GLU A 47 -8.90 3.50 -9.49
CA GLU A 47 -10.20 4.16 -9.35
C GLU A 47 -11.08 3.91 -10.58
N LEU A 48 -10.50 3.98 -11.79
CA LEU A 48 -11.22 3.68 -13.03
C LEU A 48 -11.74 2.23 -13.03
N MET A 49 -10.89 1.29 -12.63
CA MET A 49 -11.24 -0.12 -12.47
C MET A 49 -12.36 -0.30 -11.44
N ASN A 50 -12.28 0.35 -10.27
CA ASN A 50 -13.32 0.28 -9.24
C ASN A 50 -14.66 0.86 -9.73
N ARG A 51 -14.65 1.98 -10.46
CA ARG A 51 -15.85 2.56 -11.06
C ARG A 51 -16.48 1.61 -12.09
N ALA A 52 -15.66 0.95 -12.91
CA ALA A 52 -16.13 -0.05 -13.87
C ALA A 52 -16.75 -1.26 -13.16
N TYR A 53 -16.14 -1.77 -12.08
CA TYR A 53 -16.71 -2.84 -11.26
C TYR A 53 -18.05 -2.45 -10.62
N ILE A 54 -18.17 -1.22 -10.10
CA ILE A 54 -19.44 -0.73 -9.53
C ILE A 54 -20.52 -0.64 -10.63
N ALA A 55 -20.18 -0.11 -11.80
CA ALA A 55 -21.12 -0.03 -12.93
C ALA A 55 -21.57 -1.43 -13.39
N LEU A 56 -20.62 -2.38 -13.46
CA LEU A 56 -20.90 -3.77 -13.78
C LEU A 56 -21.83 -4.40 -12.74
N GLY A 57 -21.55 -4.23 -11.45
CA GLY A 57 -22.41 -4.74 -10.35
C GLY A 57 -23.82 -4.16 -10.40
N LYS A 58 -23.95 -2.85 -10.68
CA LYS A 58 -25.26 -2.20 -10.87
C LYS A 58 -26.02 -2.78 -12.06
N SER A 59 -25.34 -3.01 -13.19
CA SER A 59 -25.96 -3.62 -14.37
C SER A 59 -26.49 -5.03 -14.06
N PHE A 60 -25.74 -5.85 -13.32
CA PHE A 60 -26.20 -7.18 -12.92
C PHE A 60 -27.39 -7.15 -11.95
N TYR A 61 -27.40 -6.21 -10.99
CA TYR A 61 -28.51 -6.07 -10.06
C TYR A 61 -29.80 -5.64 -10.77
N GLU A 62 -29.72 -4.66 -11.68
CA GLU A 62 -30.87 -4.21 -12.46
C GLU A 62 -31.37 -5.30 -13.41
N ASN A 63 -30.47 -6.07 -14.03
CA ASN A 63 -30.84 -7.24 -14.83
C ASN A 63 -31.62 -8.27 -14.00
N ALA A 64 -31.18 -8.57 -12.78
CA ALA A 64 -31.84 -9.51 -11.90
C ALA A 64 -33.20 -9.01 -11.39
N LYS A 65 -33.34 -7.68 -11.18
CA LYS A 65 -34.56 -7.06 -10.65
C LYS A 65 -35.63 -6.81 -11.72
N LYS A 66 -35.23 -6.32 -12.89
CA LYS A 66 -36.14 -5.88 -13.96
C LYS A 66 -36.28 -6.90 -15.09
N GLY A 67 -35.41 -7.90 -15.16
CA GLY A 67 -35.38 -8.87 -16.27
C GLY A 67 -34.97 -8.26 -17.61
N GLU A 68 -34.61 -6.98 -17.63
CA GLU A 68 -34.11 -6.28 -18.81
C GLU A 68 -32.60 -6.47 -18.85
N SER A 69 -32.12 -7.18 -19.89
CA SER A 69 -30.70 -7.36 -20.11
C SER A 69 -30.05 -6.04 -20.53
N VAL A 70 -29.14 -5.53 -19.71
CA VAL A 70 -28.20 -4.46 -20.13
C VAL A 70 -27.53 -4.87 -21.44
N SER A 71 -27.39 -3.90 -22.36
CA SER A 71 -26.73 -4.09 -23.66
C SER A 71 -25.37 -4.79 -23.49
N GLU A 72 -25.22 -5.96 -24.11
CA GLU A 72 -24.00 -6.77 -24.04
C GLU A 72 -22.75 -5.96 -24.44
N ASP A 73 -22.91 -4.98 -25.33
CA ASP A 73 -21.83 -4.11 -25.79
C ASP A 73 -21.32 -3.19 -24.67
N GLN A 74 -22.21 -2.70 -23.79
CA GLN A 74 -21.80 -1.92 -22.63
C GLN A 74 -21.05 -2.78 -21.62
N GLN A 75 -21.51 -4.02 -21.42
CA GLN A 75 -20.85 -4.95 -20.53
C GLN A 75 -19.45 -5.35 -21.03
N LYS A 76 -19.31 -5.64 -22.33
CA LYS A 76 -18.01 -5.92 -22.97
C LYS A 76 -17.04 -4.74 -22.83
N LYS A 77 -17.52 -3.51 -23.04
CA LYS A 77 -16.71 -2.29 -22.82
C LYS A 77 -16.23 -2.16 -21.37
N LEU A 78 -17.10 -2.45 -20.39
CA LEU A 78 -16.71 -2.41 -18.98
C LEU A 78 -15.65 -3.47 -18.64
N PHE A 79 -15.77 -4.68 -19.17
CA PHE A 79 -14.75 -5.72 -19.02
C PHE A 79 -13.43 -5.31 -19.66
N GLU A 80 -13.46 -4.75 -20.87
CA GLU A 80 -12.26 -4.27 -21.54
C GLU A 80 -11.57 -3.17 -20.72
N VAL A 81 -12.31 -2.22 -20.15
CA VAL A 81 -11.76 -1.19 -19.26
C VAL A 81 -11.10 -1.81 -18.02
N ILE A 82 -11.70 -2.84 -17.43
CA ILE A 82 -11.14 -3.55 -16.26
C ILE A 82 -9.83 -4.24 -16.63
N GLU A 83 -9.80 -5.02 -17.71
CA GLU A 83 -8.60 -5.74 -18.14
C GLU A 83 -7.48 -4.78 -18.56
N ASN A 84 -7.81 -3.72 -19.31
CA ASN A 84 -6.86 -2.68 -19.67
C ASN A 84 -6.30 -1.96 -18.44
N SER A 85 -7.14 -1.68 -17.45
CA SER A 85 -6.73 -1.05 -16.19
C SER A 85 -5.79 -1.95 -15.41
N LYS A 86 -6.12 -3.25 -15.30
CA LYS A 86 -5.29 -4.26 -14.64
C LYS A 86 -3.93 -4.41 -15.30
N ALA A 87 -3.89 -4.48 -16.64
CA ALA A 87 -2.66 -4.57 -17.41
C ALA A 87 -1.78 -3.31 -17.22
N LYS A 88 -2.37 -2.12 -17.25
CA LYS A 88 -1.63 -0.86 -17.02
C LYS A 88 -1.09 -0.75 -15.59
N ILE A 89 -1.86 -1.16 -14.57
CA ILE A 89 -1.38 -1.19 -13.18
C ILE A 89 -0.21 -2.16 -13.05
N ALA A 90 -0.29 -3.35 -13.65
CA ALA A 90 0.80 -4.32 -13.64
C ALA A 90 2.07 -3.75 -14.31
N LYS A 91 1.93 -3.11 -15.48
CA LYS A 91 3.04 -2.44 -16.16
C LYS A 91 3.62 -1.29 -15.35
N ALA A 92 2.78 -0.49 -14.69
CA ALA A 92 3.22 0.61 -13.84
C ALA A 92 3.98 0.10 -12.59
N ARG A 93 3.53 -1.01 -11.99
CA ARG A 93 4.23 -1.70 -10.89
C ARG A 93 5.60 -2.22 -11.33
N GLU A 94 5.65 -2.83 -12.50
CA GLU A 94 6.89 -3.32 -13.10
C GLU A 94 7.89 -2.18 -13.31
N CYS A 95 7.47 -1.09 -13.96
CA CYS A 95 8.31 0.09 -14.14
C CYS A 95 8.72 0.75 -12.81
N TYR A 96 7.84 0.75 -11.80
CA TYR A 96 8.17 1.27 -10.48
C TYR A 96 9.27 0.44 -9.84
N ARG A 97 9.15 -0.89 -9.89
CA ARG A 97 10.14 -1.81 -9.35
C ARG A 97 11.49 -1.64 -10.05
N GLN A 98 11.50 -1.58 -11.39
CA GLN A 98 12.74 -1.35 -12.16
C GLN A 98 13.46 -0.04 -11.76
N ILE A 99 12.73 1.05 -11.54
CA ILE A 99 13.35 2.32 -11.12
C ILE A 99 13.92 2.21 -9.70
N VAL A 100 13.21 1.54 -8.79
CA VAL A 100 13.68 1.32 -7.42
C VAL A 100 14.90 0.40 -7.40
N ASP A 101 14.84 -0.72 -8.11
CA ASP A 101 15.95 -1.69 -8.21
C ASP A 101 17.18 -1.04 -8.83
N ASN A 102 17.03 -0.31 -9.95
CA ASN A 102 18.14 0.42 -10.58
C ASN A 102 18.74 1.50 -9.66
N SER A 103 17.93 2.12 -8.79
CA SER A 103 18.45 3.08 -7.80
C SER A 103 19.18 2.41 -6.64
N ASN A 104 18.83 1.17 -6.32
CA ASN A 104 19.45 0.37 -5.28
C ASN A 104 20.73 -0.31 -5.77
N ASP A 105 20.79 -0.76 -7.02
CA ASP A 105 21.97 -1.42 -7.61
C ASP A 105 23.18 -0.47 -7.75
N VAL A 106 22.93 0.85 -7.77
CA VAL A 106 24.00 1.87 -7.72
C VAL A 106 24.61 2.02 -6.32
N PHE A 107 23.90 1.62 -5.26
CA PHE A 107 24.34 1.79 -3.87
C PHE A 107 24.72 0.47 -3.19
N TYR A 108 23.94 -0.58 -3.47
CA TYR A 108 24.14 -1.96 -3.11
C TYR A 108 24.22 -2.74 -4.42
N GLY A 109 25.28 -2.52 -5.19
CA GLY A 109 25.57 -3.37 -6.33
C GLY A 109 25.40 -4.81 -5.89
N THR A 110 24.54 -5.53 -6.58
CA THR A 110 24.37 -6.98 -6.38
C THR A 110 25.78 -7.54 -6.23
N PRO A 111 26.18 -8.09 -5.05
CA PRO A 111 27.52 -8.66 -4.96
C PRO A 111 27.54 -9.69 -6.07
N GLU A 112 28.41 -9.49 -7.07
CA GLU A 112 28.62 -10.48 -8.12
C GLU A 112 28.67 -11.80 -7.38
N THR A 113 27.66 -12.64 -7.61
CA THR A 113 27.64 -13.97 -7.04
C THR A 113 28.92 -14.58 -7.56
N GLN A 114 29.95 -14.59 -6.71
CA GLN A 114 31.20 -15.22 -7.04
C GLN A 114 30.83 -16.60 -7.55
N PRO A 115 31.44 -17.06 -8.66
CA PRO A 115 31.10 -18.35 -9.23
C PRO A 115 31.07 -19.35 -8.10
N LYS A 116 29.89 -19.93 -7.88
CA LYS A 116 29.60 -20.88 -6.81
C LYS A 116 30.82 -21.79 -6.69
N PRO A 117 31.56 -21.80 -5.56
CA PRO A 117 32.76 -22.61 -5.47
C PRO A 117 32.32 -24.04 -5.80
N GLU A 118 32.87 -24.61 -6.86
CA GLU A 118 32.63 -25.99 -7.25
C GLU A 118 33.20 -26.86 -6.14
N PHE A 119 32.38 -27.15 -5.14
CA PHE A 119 32.73 -28.03 -4.05
C PHE A 119 32.86 -29.43 -4.65
N LYS A 120 34.10 -29.88 -4.84
CA LYS A 120 34.36 -31.28 -5.23
C LYS A 120 33.97 -32.15 -4.05
N ASN A 121 33.07 -33.09 -4.28
CA ASN A 121 32.53 -33.99 -3.25
C ASN A 121 33.60 -34.85 -2.56
N ASP A 122 34.84 -34.84 -3.05
CA ASP A 122 35.97 -35.60 -2.50
C ASP A 122 36.58 -34.97 -1.24
N GLU A 123 36.20 -33.74 -0.88
CA GLU A 123 36.66 -33.04 0.34
C GLU A 123 35.56 -32.89 1.41
N VAL A 124 34.39 -33.52 1.21
CA VAL A 124 33.35 -33.61 2.24
C VAL A 124 33.69 -34.77 3.16
N VAL A 125 34.33 -34.48 4.30
CA VAL A 125 34.47 -35.47 5.38
C VAL A 125 33.06 -35.75 5.92
N ASP A 126 32.62 -37.01 5.85
CA ASP A 126 31.29 -37.43 6.29
C ASP A 126 31.16 -37.22 7.81
N ILE A 127 30.49 -36.14 8.18
CA ILE A 127 30.34 -35.65 9.57
C ILE A 127 29.50 -36.65 10.41
N THR A 128 28.87 -37.63 9.77
CA THR A 128 28.13 -38.71 10.44
C THR A 128 29.02 -39.64 11.27
N VAL A 129 30.34 -39.65 11.01
CA VAL A 129 31.33 -40.42 11.80
C VAL A 129 31.68 -39.75 13.14
N ALA A 130 31.43 -38.43 13.28
CA ALA A 130 31.78 -37.70 14.50
C ALA A 130 30.74 -37.82 15.64
N CYS A 131 29.56 -38.40 15.38
CA CYS A 131 28.52 -38.58 16.39
C CYS A 131 28.63 -39.88 17.20
N SER A 132 29.57 -40.79 16.89
CA SER A 132 29.69 -42.06 17.60
C SER A 132 30.22 -41.98 19.04
N ASN A 133 30.47 -40.78 19.59
CA ASN A 133 30.92 -40.56 20.98
C ASN A 133 29.77 -40.21 21.94
N GLU A 134 28.56 -40.73 21.69
CA GLU A 134 27.36 -40.50 22.51
C GLU A 134 27.40 -41.12 23.93
N ASN A 135 28.53 -41.72 24.34
CA ASN A 135 28.71 -42.31 25.68
C ASN A 135 29.67 -41.56 26.63
N GLU A 136 30.25 -40.41 26.25
CA GLU A 136 31.27 -39.73 27.09
C GLU A 136 30.78 -38.52 27.90
N TYR A 137 29.53 -38.07 27.76
CA TYR A 137 28.97 -37.03 28.62
C TYR A 137 27.98 -37.60 29.64
N LYS A 138 28.41 -37.71 30.90
CA LYS A 138 27.57 -38.17 32.02
C LYS A 138 26.73 -37.07 32.69
N SER A 139 26.80 -35.81 32.24
CA SER A 139 25.90 -34.74 32.70
C SER A 139 25.95 -33.52 31.78
N SER A 140 24.78 -32.89 31.57
CA SER A 140 24.62 -31.66 30.80
C SER A 140 25.08 -30.45 31.61
N PRO A 141 25.94 -29.56 31.09
CA PRO A 141 26.35 -28.32 31.76
C PRO A 141 25.23 -27.28 31.99
N PHE A 142 24.00 -27.53 31.51
CA PHE A 142 22.88 -26.59 31.62
C PHE A 142 21.80 -26.98 32.65
N GLU A 143 21.91 -28.11 33.35
CA GLU A 143 20.93 -28.54 34.36
C GLU A 143 21.15 -27.90 35.75
N ALA A 144 21.53 -26.63 35.80
CA ALA A 144 21.67 -25.91 37.05
C ALA A 144 21.24 -24.45 36.93
N GLN A 145 19.97 -24.21 36.54
CA GLN A 145 19.28 -22.97 36.93
C GLN A 145 17.88 -23.30 37.44
N THR A 146 17.83 -23.34 38.77
CA THR A 146 16.69 -23.36 39.66
C THR A 146 15.68 -22.26 39.36
N GLU A 147 14.43 -22.68 39.21
CA GLU A 147 13.20 -22.06 39.70
C GLU A 147 13.34 -20.64 40.30
N GLN A 148 12.89 -19.63 39.54
CA GLN A 148 12.28 -18.44 40.12
C GLN A 148 10.84 -18.33 39.63
N LYS A 149 9.96 -18.53 40.60
CA LYS A 149 8.52 -18.41 40.55
C LYS A 149 8.17 -16.92 40.57
N GLU A 150 7.56 -16.40 39.52
CA GLU A 150 6.86 -15.11 39.57
C GLU A 150 5.51 -15.25 38.86
N GLU A 151 4.44 -15.15 39.65
CA GLU A 151 3.05 -15.12 39.23
C GLU A 151 2.80 -13.91 38.31
N VAL A 152 2.29 -14.15 37.11
CA VAL A 152 1.47 -13.15 36.41
C VAL A 152 0.23 -13.84 35.85
N ALA A 153 -0.91 -13.30 36.28
CA ALA A 153 -2.28 -13.70 36.05
C ALA A 153 -2.61 -14.35 34.70
N ALA A 154 -3.30 -15.49 34.78
CA ALA A 154 -4.06 -16.06 33.68
C ALA A 154 -5.21 -15.11 33.29
N GLU A 155 -5.04 -14.36 32.21
CA GLU A 155 -6.16 -13.73 31.52
C GLU A 155 -6.80 -14.79 30.62
N GLN A 156 -8.03 -15.20 30.96
CA GLN A 156 -8.79 -16.17 30.21
C GLN A 156 -9.11 -15.62 28.81
N PRO A 157 -8.97 -16.41 27.72
CA PRO A 157 -9.43 -16.00 26.41
C PRO A 157 -10.96 -15.93 26.41
N LYS A 158 -11.51 -14.73 26.17
CA LYS A 158 -12.95 -14.53 25.92
C LYS A 158 -13.39 -15.42 24.75
N THR A 159 -14.46 -16.17 24.95
CA THR A 159 -15.06 -17.05 23.94
C THR A 159 -15.68 -16.24 22.82
N ALA A 160 -15.63 -16.78 21.59
CA ALA A 160 -16.04 -16.12 20.34
C ALA A 160 -17.52 -15.66 20.27
N GLU A 161 -18.34 -15.98 21.27
CA GLU A 161 -19.75 -15.62 21.34
C GLU A 161 -19.95 -14.22 21.96
N GLU A 162 -19.13 -13.80 22.91
CA GLU A 162 -19.18 -12.44 23.50
C GLU A 162 -18.70 -11.37 22.51
N VAL A 163 -17.65 -11.67 21.74
CA VAL A 163 -17.12 -10.74 20.71
C VAL A 163 -18.18 -10.45 19.64
N LYS A 164 -18.99 -11.46 19.29
CA LYS A 164 -20.04 -11.35 18.28
C LYS A 164 -21.29 -10.60 18.77
N ALA A 165 -21.52 -10.57 20.08
CA ALA A 165 -22.61 -9.83 20.71
C ALA A 165 -22.26 -8.35 20.83
N GLU A 166 -21.04 -8.02 21.26
CA GLU A 166 -20.57 -6.62 21.35
C GLU A 166 -20.49 -5.94 19.97
N GLU A 167 -20.09 -6.68 18.93
CA GLU A 167 -20.01 -6.16 17.56
C GLU A 167 -21.41 -5.83 17.00
N LYS A 168 -22.42 -6.67 17.27
CA LYS A 168 -23.81 -6.43 16.85
C LYS A 168 -24.44 -5.23 17.54
N ASP A 169 -24.24 -5.08 18.84
CA ASP A 169 -24.74 -3.93 19.59
C ASP A 169 -24.11 -2.60 19.12
N SER A 170 -22.88 -2.64 18.60
CA SER A 170 -22.24 -1.46 18.00
C SER A 170 -22.85 -1.09 16.64
N VAL A 171 -23.11 -2.09 15.80
CA VAL A 171 -23.68 -1.90 14.45
C VAL A 171 -25.13 -1.41 14.51
N ASP A 172 -25.91 -1.92 15.47
CA ASP A 172 -27.30 -1.50 15.65
C ASP A 172 -27.41 -0.03 16.10
N LYS A 173 -26.50 0.44 16.97
CA LYS A 173 -26.41 1.86 17.36
C LYS A 173 -26.02 2.78 16.20
N GLU A 174 -25.09 2.35 15.34
CA GLU A 174 -24.69 3.12 14.16
C GLU A 174 -25.83 3.22 13.12
N MET A 175 -26.57 2.12 12.91
CA MET A 175 -27.76 2.09 12.05
C MET A 175 -28.88 3.00 12.56
N GLU A 176 -29.09 3.07 13.88
CA GLU A 176 -30.08 3.96 14.48
C GLU A 176 -29.67 5.45 14.36
N ALA A 177 -28.38 5.75 14.54
CA ALA A 177 -27.84 7.09 14.34
C ALA A 177 -27.98 7.57 12.88
N LEU A 178 -27.72 6.69 11.91
CA LEU A 178 -27.89 6.98 10.48
C LEU A 178 -29.37 7.23 10.11
N LYS A 179 -30.29 6.42 10.65
CA LYS A 179 -31.75 6.64 10.45
C LYS A 179 -32.19 7.98 11.02
N ALA A 180 -31.70 8.37 12.20
CA ALA A 180 -32.00 9.67 12.81
C ALA A 180 -31.44 10.84 11.99
N TYR A 181 -30.24 10.68 11.40
CA TYR A 181 -29.64 11.70 10.54
C TYR A 181 -30.42 11.90 9.23
N VAL A 182 -30.82 10.80 8.58
CA VAL A 182 -31.63 10.84 7.36
C VAL A 182 -33.00 11.47 7.61
N ASN A 183 -33.65 11.14 8.74
CA ASN A 183 -34.93 11.75 9.12
C ASN A 183 -34.79 13.27 9.37
N LYS A 184 -33.68 13.73 9.97
CA LYS A 184 -33.39 15.16 10.16
C LYS A 184 -33.16 15.91 8.84
N LEU A 185 -32.55 15.27 7.85
CA LEU A 185 -32.40 15.83 6.50
C LEU A 185 -33.76 15.99 5.82
N SER A 186 -34.58 14.94 5.84
CA SER A 186 -35.92 14.98 5.24
C SER A 186 -36.84 16.04 5.87
N GLN A 187 -36.64 16.38 7.15
CA GLN A 187 -37.39 17.45 7.82
C GLN A 187 -36.85 18.86 7.56
N ARG A 188 -35.59 19.00 7.12
CA ARG A 188 -35.06 20.29 6.66
C ARG A 188 -35.59 20.64 5.27
N ASP A 189 -35.62 19.66 4.37
CA ASP A 189 -36.15 19.86 3.02
C ASP A 189 -37.64 20.24 3.04
N ALA A 190 -38.40 19.75 4.01
CA ALA A 190 -39.82 20.11 4.19
C ALA A 190 -40.06 21.50 4.82
N LYS A 191 -39.04 22.19 5.32
CA LYS A 191 -39.17 23.54 5.91
C LYS A 191 -38.77 24.67 4.96
N ASP A 192 -37.95 24.39 3.96
CA ASP A 192 -37.49 25.40 2.98
C ASP A 192 -38.50 25.65 1.84
N GLU A 193 -39.60 24.88 1.72
CA GLU A 193 -40.68 25.16 0.74
C GLU A 193 -41.76 26.14 1.24
N SER A 194 -41.60 26.75 2.42
CA SER A 194 -42.60 27.68 3.00
C SER A 194 -42.22 29.17 3.00
N LEU A 195 -41.11 29.53 2.37
CA LEU A 195 -40.67 30.92 2.23
C LEU A 195 -40.37 31.19 0.75
N ASP A 196 -41.37 31.73 0.04
CA ASP A 196 -41.24 32.66 -1.10
C ASP A 196 -42.44 32.51 -2.05
N ALA A 197 -43.62 32.89 -1.54
CA ALA A 197 -44.75 33.27 -2.37
C ALA A 197 -45.44 34.43 -1.65
N ASP A 198 -44.90 35.65 -1.81
CA ASP A 198 -45.63 36.93 -1.71
C ASP A 198 -44.66 38.09 -1.96
N THR A 199 -44.47 38.46 -3.23
CA THR A 199 -44.11 39.84 -3.60
C THR A 199 -44.94 40.25 -4.81
N GLU A 200 -46.24 40.42 -4.58
CA GLU A 200 -47.14 41.12 -5.48
C GLU A 200 -47.29 42.58 -4.98
N THR A 201 -46.81 43.50 -5.81
CA THR A 201 -47.34 44.85 -6.08
C THR A 201 -47.25 46.00 -5.06
N ASP A 202 -47.02 47.17 -5.68
CA ASP A 202 -47.30 48.54 -5.26
C ASP A 202 -46.32 49.23 -4.31
N ASP A 203 -45.48 50.09 -4.89
CA ASP A 203 -45.65 51.53 -4.59
C ASP A 203 -45.04 52.42 -5.69
N THR A 204 -45.98 53.00 -6.42
CA THR A 204 -45.96 54.31 -7.09
C THR A 204 -45.26 55.42 -6.30
N GLU A 205 -44.66 56.34 -7.07
CA GLU A 205 -44.61 57.79 -6.79
C GLU A 205 -43.75 58.30 -5.61
N LEU A 206 -42.71 59.10 -5.96
CA LEU A 206 -42.55 60.53 -5.61
C LEU A 206 -41.08 60.94 -5.35
N PHE A 207 -40.63 61.86 -6.20
CA PHE A 207 -39.53 62.83 -6.08
C PHE A 207 -38.07 62.34 -5.99
#